data_AF-A0A2C9JZH3-F1
#
_entry.id   AF-A0A2C9JZH3-F1
#
_cell.length_a   1.000
_cell.length_b   1.000
_cell.length_c   1.000
_cell.angle_alpha   90.00
_cell.angle_beta   90.00
_cell.angle_gamma   90.00
#
_symmetry.space_group_name_H-M   'P 1'
#
loop_
_entity.id
_entity.type
_entity.pdbx_description
1 polymer ?
#
loop_
_entity_poly.entity_id
_entity_poly.type
_entity_poly.pdbx_seq_one_letter_code
_entity_poly.pdbx_strand_id
1 'polypeptide(L)'
;MADRGTLQALRVTMKKHPSCFLLNREIEVLNKTVTDTPVTLYEGSVGGLCPLAPNNVNTMAAAALAAHNLGFEKVQGVLVSDPSLTNWHIVEVEVWGPGDIEADKTFYCKTVRRNPAALGAVTGSATYVSFLSSVLGAHGKGPGVHLC
;
A
#
# COMPACT_ATOMS: atom_id res chain seq x y z
N MET A 1 -1.47 14.59 10.28
CA MET A 1 -2.61 15.24 9.59
C MET A 1 -3.94 14.57 9.92
N ALA A 2 -4.00 13.23 9.94
CA ALA A 2 -5.19 12.48 10.34
C ALA A 2 -5.71 12.85 11.75
N ASP A 3 -4.82 13.00 12.74
CA ASP A 3 -5.21 13.37 14.12
C ASP A 3 -5.90 14.74 14.23
N ARG A 4 -5.60 15.64 13.29
CA ARG A 4 -6.24 16.95 13.19
C ARG A 4 -7.48 16.94 12.29
N GLY A 5 -7.84 15.80 11.69
CA GLY A 5 -8.91 15.68 10.70
C GLY A 5 -8.64 16.39 9.38
N THR A 6 -7.38 16.69 9.07
CA THR A 6 -7.00 17.57 7.93
C THR A 6 -6.34 16.83 6.76
N LEU A 7 -6.17 15.52 6.86
CA LEU A 7 -5.73 14.71 5.73
C LEU A 7 -6.90 14.59 4.75
N GLN A 8 -6.74 15.14 3.53
CA GLN A 8 -7.79 15.19 2.53
C GLN A 8 -7.84 13.93 1.66
N ALA A 9 -6.69 13.38 1.29
CA ALA A 9 -6.61 12.13 0.53
C ALA A 9 -5.31 11.36 0.83
N LEU A 10 -5.37 10.05 0.63
CA LEU A 10 -4.23 9.14 0.71
C LEU A 10 -4.38 8.07 -0.37
N ARG A 11 -3.36 7.93 -1.21
CA ARG A 11 -3.25 6.87 -2.22
C ARG A 11 -2.02 6.03 -1.95
N VAL A 12 -2.19 4.71 -1.95
CA VAL A 12 -1.08 3.76 -1.87
C VAL A 12 -1.08 2.89 -3.11
N THR A 13 -0.01 2.98 -3.90
CA THR A 13 0.19 2.14 -5.08
C THR A 13 1.25 1.09 -4.77
N MET A 14 0.93 -0.18 -5.02
CA MET A 14 1.88 -1.28 -4.92
C MET A 14 2.09 -1.92 -6.28
N LYS A 15 3.36 -1.96 -6.70
CA LYS A 15 3.79 -2.57 -7.95
C LYS A 15 4.66 -3.78 -7.65
N LYS A 16 4.35 -4.93 -8.26
CA LYS A 16 5.15 -6.16 -8.14
C LYS A 16 5.18 -6.88 -9.49
N HIS A 17 6.13 -7.79 -9.64
CA HIS A 17 6.10 -8.78 -10.70
C HIS A 17 4.82 -9.63 -10.64
N PRO A 18 4.23 -10.06 -11.77
CA PRO A 18 3.02 -10.88 -11.79
C PRO A 18 3.10 -12.13 -10.90
N SER A 19 4.26 -12.78 -10.84
CA SER A 19 4.47 -13.98 -10.02
C SER A 19 4.53 -13.74 -8.51
N CYS A 20 4.65 -12.48 -8.04
CA CYS A 20 4.75 -12.14 -6.62
C CYS A 20 3.38 -11.83 -5.98
N PHE A 21 2.29 -12.04 -6.72
CA PHE A 21 0.94 -11.77 -6.25
C PHE A 21 0.22 -13.05 -5.83
N LEU A 22 -0.44 -13.00 -4.66
CA LEU A 22 -1.42 -13.98 -4.24
C LEU A 22 -2.78 -13.29 -4.21
N LEU A 23 -3.54 -13.47 -5.29
CA LEU A 23 -4.79 -12.77 -5.56
C LEU A 23 -5.95 -13.75 -5.59
N ASN A 24 -7.14 -13.19 -5.41
CA ASN A 24 -8.40 -13.89 -5.49
C ASN A 24 -9.23 -13.33 -6.65
N ARG A 25 -10.17 -14.13 -7.14
CA ARG A 25 -11.24 -13.72 -8.05
C ARG A 25 -10.74 -13.14 -9.39
N GLU A 26 -11.44 -12.14 -9.94
CA GLU A 26 -11.22 -11.57 -11.26
C GLU A 26 -9.82 -10.96 -11.45
N ILE A 27 -9.24 -10.37 -10.39
CA ILE A 27 -7.91 -9.75 -10.49
C ILE A 27 -6.79 -10.78 -10.61
N GLU A 28 -7.01 -12.02 -10.17
CA GLU A 28 -6.07 -13.13 -10.38
C GLU A 28 -6.02 -13.54 -11.86
N VAL A 29 -7.19 -13.60 -12.51
CA VAL A 29 -7.31 -13.91 -13.95
C VAL A 29 -6.62 -12.83 -14.77
N LEU A 30 -6.86 -11.56 -14.44
CA LEU A 30 -6.20 -10.44 -15.11
C LEU A 30 -4.68 -10.47 -14.90
N ASN A 31 -4.19 -10.78 -13.71
CA ASN A 31 -2.76 -10.88 -13.45
C ASN A 31 -2.05 -11.93 -14.31
N LYS A 32 -2.73 -13.05 -14.63
CA LYS A 32 -2.18 -14.11 -15.48
C LYS A 32 -2.03 -13.71 -16.95
N THR A 33 -2.70 -12.64 -17.40
CA THR A 33 -2.56 -12.15 -18.79
C THR A 33 -1.43 -11.12 -18.94
N VAL A 34 -0.78 -10.72 -17.85
CA VAL A 34 0.27 -9.69 -17.86
C VAL A 34 1.61 -10.30 -18.26
N THR A 35 2.10 -9.94 -19.44
CA THR A 35 3.36 -10.46 -20.01
C THR A 35 4.44 -9.39 -20.15
N ASP A 36 4.15 -8.29 -20.85
CA ASP A 36 5.19 -7.37 -21.32
C ASP A 36 5.08 -5.96 -20.73
N THR A 37 3.85 -5.49 -20.47
CA THR A 37 3.60 -4.12 -20.00
C THR A 37 2.94 -4.11 -18.63
N PRO A 38 3.21 -3.09 -17.80
CA PRO A 38 2.51 -2.94 -16.53
C PRO A 38 0.99 -2.82 -16.71
N VAL A 39 0.21 -3.54 -15.90
CA VAL A 39 -1.25 -3.51 -15.90
C VAL A 39 -1.75 -3.20 -14.50
N THR A 40 -2.65 -2.22 -14.38
CA THR A 40 -3.38 -1.96 -13.15
C THR A 40 -4.42 -3.06 -12.96
N LEU A 41 -4.24 -3.86 -11.91
CA LEU A 41 -5.16 -4.94 -11.54
C LEU A 41 -6.36 -4.42 -10.75
N TYR A 42 -6.15 -3.36 -9.97
CA TYR A 42 -7.17 -2.77 -9.12
C TYR A 42 -6.85 -1.30 -8.86
N GLU A 43 -7.89 -0.46 -8.86
CA GLU A 43 -7.86 0.92 -8.37
C GLU A 43 -9.21 1.21 -7.70
N GLY A 44 -9.18 1.58 -6.42
CA GLY A 44 -10.38 1.80 -5.62
C GLY A 44 -10.09 1.87 -4.12
N SER A 45 -11.12 1.67 -3.28
CA SER A 45 -10.95 1.73 -1.82
C SER A 45 -10.10 0.57 -1.29
N VAL A 46 -9.30 0.83 -0.25
CA VAL A 46 -8.55 -0.24 0.43
C VAL A 46 -9.51 -1.30 1.00
N GLY A 47 -10.69 -0.89 1.46
CA GLY A 47 -11.74 -1.81 1.93
C GLY A 47 -12.17 -2.82 0.86
N GLY A 48 -12.40 -2.37 -0.37
CA GLY A 48 -12.73 -3.24 -1.51
C GLY A 48 -11.56 -4.11 -1.97
N LEU A 49 -10.33 -3.63 -1.78
CA LEU A 49 -9.12 -4.36 -2.17
C LEU A 49 -8.75 -5.50 -1.22
N CYS A 50 -8.94 -5.32 0.09
CA CYS A 50 -8.60 -6.31 1.12
C CYS A 50 -9.09 -7.75 0.81
N PRO A 51 -10.36 -8.00 0.42
CA PRO A 51 -10.81 -9.36 0.10
C PRO A 51 -10.20 -9.94 -1.20
N LEU A 52 -9.73 -9.08 -2.10
CA LEU A 52 -9.17 -9.48 -3.40
C LEU A 52 -7.68 -9.85 -3.30
N ALA A 53 -6.93 -9.20 -2.42
CA ALA A 53 -5.48 -9.38 -2.31
C ALA A 53 -4.98 -9.48 -0.84
N PRO A 54 -5.59 -10.35 0.01
CA PRO A 54 -5.40 -10.34 1.46
C PRO A 54 -3.94 -10.53 1.90
N ASN A 55 -3.14 -11.25 1.12
CA ASN A 55 -1.73 -11.52 1.43
C ASN A 55 -0.78 -10.41 0.97
N ASN A 56 -1.24 -9.46 0.16
CA ASN A 56 -0.40 -8.46 -0.48
C ASN A 56 -0.58 -7.06 0.11
N VAL A 57 -1.74 -6.75 0.72
CA VAL A 57 -2.16 -5.37 0.97
C VAL A 57 -2.09 -4.92 2.43
N ASN A 58 -1.36 -5.65 3.28
CA ASN A 58 -1.15 -5.29 4.69
C ASN A 58 -0.59 -3.86 4.86
N THR A 59 0.32 -3.41 3.97
CA THR A 59 0.82 -2.03 3.99
C THR A 59 -0.29 -1.00 3.73
N MET A 60 -1.24 -1.30 2.83
CA MET A 60 -2.36 -0.41 2.52
C MET A 60 -3.38 -0.40 3.66
N ALA A 61 -3.66 -1.56 4.25
CA ALA A 61 -4.51 -1.66 5.44
C ALA A 61 -3.93 -0.87 6.62
N ALA A 62 -2.61 -0.98 6.86
CA ALA A 62 -1.93 -0.18 7.88
C ALA A 62 -2.02 1.32 7.58
N ALA A 63 -1.88 1.72 6.31
CA ALA A 63 -2.05 3.11 5.88
C ALA A 63 -3.48 3.62 6.11
N ALA A 64 -4.50 2.79 5.87
CA ALA A 64 -5.89 3.09 6.17
C ALA A 64 -6.17 3.24 7.67
N LEU A 65 -5.54 2.41 8.52
CA LEU A 65 -5.61 2.55 9.97
C LEU A 65 -4.93 3.84 10.45
N ALA A 66 -3.76 4.18 9.88
CA ALA A 66 -3.03 5.41 10.21
C ALA A 66 -3.79 6.67 9.77
N ALA A 67 -4.45 6.62 8.61
CA ALA A 67 -5.32 7.67 8.08
C ALA A 67 -6.74 7.53 8.63
N HIS A 68 -6.89 7.48 9.95
CA HIS A 68 -8.16 7.15 10.62
C HIS A 68 -9.34 8.08 10.27
N ASN A 69 -9.09 9.32 9.86
CA ASN A 69 -10.14 10.24 9.38
C ASN A 69 -10.65 9.90 7.96
N LEU A 70 -9.91 9.09 7.21
CA LEU A 70 -10.28 8.57 5.89
C LEU A 70 -10.74 7.11 5.98
N GLY A 71 -9.99 6.27 6.71
CA GLY A 71 -10.27 4.85 6.90
C GLY A 71 -10.19 4.03 5.59
N PHE A 72 -10.68 2.80 5.65
CA PHE A 72 -10.60 1.83 4.54
C PHE A 72 -11.38 2.25 3.30
N GLU A 73 -12.47 3.01 3.47
CA GLU A 73 -13.35 3.40 2.37
C GLU A 73 -12.80 4.56 1.53
N LYS A 74 -12.11 5.52 2.17
CA LYS A 74 -11.62 6.72 1.46
C LYS A 74 -10.16 6.64 1.07
N VAL A 75 -9.36 5.81 1.73
CA VAL A 75 -7.98 5.56 1.29
C VAL A 75 -8.01 4.75 -0.01
N GLN A 76 -7.29 5.23 -1.01
CA GLN A 76 -7.20 4.61 -2.33
C GLN A 76 -6.05 3.60 -2.38
N GLY A 77 -6.35 2.36 -2.77
CA GLY A 77 -5.39 1.32 -3.06
C GLY A 77 -5.28 1.08 -4.57
N VAL A 78 -4.05 0.99 -5.07
CA VAL A 78 -3.78 0.65 -6.47
C VAL A 78 -2.81 -0.53 -6.54
N LEU A 79 -3.21 -1.61 -7.21
CA LEU A 79 -2.33 -2.74 -7.51
C LEU A 79 -1.91 -2.70 -8.97
N VAL A 80 -0.60 -2.75 -9.21
CA VAL A 80 -0.02 -2.82 -10.55
C VAL A 80 0.82 -4.08 -10.67
N SER A 81 0.51 -4.87 -11.68
CA SER A 81 1.32 -6.00 -12.11
C SER A 81 2.31 -5.52 -13.15
N ASP A 82 3.61 -5.59 -12.85
CA ASP A 82 4.68 -5.03 -13.65
C ASP A 82 5.76 -6.09 -13.89
N PRO A 83 5.79 -6.72 -15.08
CA PRO A 83 6.78 -7.74 -15.45
C PRO A 83 8.24 -7.27 -15.39
N SER A 84 8.50 -5.97 -15.41
CA SER A 84 9.87 -5.43 -15.32
C SER A 84 10.46 -5.50 -13.91
N LEU A 85 9.63 -5.70 -12.87
CA LEU A 85 10.03 -5.66 -11.46
C LEU A 85 10.61 -6.97 -10.95
N THR A 86 11.75 -7.37 -11.50
CA THR A 86 12.39 -8.66 -11.19
C THR A 86 13.10 -8.73 -9.84
N ASN A 87 13.44 -7.58 -9.24
CA ASN A 87 14.28 -7.51 -8.04
C ASN A 87 13.66 -6.70 -6.89
N TRP A 88 12.50 -6.08 -7.11
CA TRP A 88 11.94 -5.08 -6.20
C TRP A 88 10.42 -5.16 -6.15
N HIS A 89 9.86 -4.98 -4.96
CA HIS A 89 8.51 -4.47 -4.80
C HIS A 89 8.55 -2.95 -4.63
N ILE A 90 7.70 -2.25 -5.36
CA ILE A 90 7.59 -0.79 -5.26
C ILE A 90 6.32 -0.46 -4.49
N VAL A 91 6.43 0.40 -3.48
CA VAL A 91 5.27 0.99 -2.80
C VAL A 91 5.40 2.51 -2.89
N GLU A 92 4.40 3.14 -3.48
CA GLU A 92 4.27 4.58 -3.55
C GLU A 92 3.18 5.01 -2.57
N VAL A 93 3.46 6.00 -1.75
CA VAL A 93 2.48 6.60 -0.83
C VAL A 93 2.39 8.07 -1.14
N GLU A 94 1.19 8.49 -1.54
CA GLU A 94 0.86 9.87 -1.86
C GLU A 94 -0.16 10.40 -0.87
N VAL A 95 0.12 11.55 -0.29
CA VAL A 95 -0.76 12.22 0.68
C VAL A 95 -1.10 13.62 0.21
N TRP A 96 -2.36 13.99 0.39
CA TRP A 96 -2.86 15.34 0.19
C TRP A 96 -3.40 15.89 1.51
N GLY A 97 -2.81 16.99 1.98
CA GLY A 97 -3.11 17.66 3.24
C GLY A 97 -4.03 18.86 3.06
N PRO A 98 -3.99 19.87 3.94
CA PRO A 98 -4.75 21.11 3.77
C PRO A 98 -4.44 21.84 2.45
N GLY A 99 -5.48 22.38 1.82
CA GLY A 99 -5.43 23.25 0.65
C GLY A 99 -6.49 22.85 -0.39
N ASP A 100 -6.28 23.28 -1.63
CA ASP A 100 -7.16 22.98 -2.76
C ASP A 100 -6.50 21.94 -3.67
N ILE A 101 -7.06 20.72 -3.71
CA ILE A 101 -6.56 19.63 -4.56
C ILE A 101 -6.83 19.90 -6.03
N GLU A 102 -7.99 20.46 -6.38
CA GLU A 102 -8.39 20.68 -7.78
C GLU A 102 -7.56 21.79 -8.42
N ALA A 103 -7.18 22.80 -7.64
CA ALA A 103 -6.31 23.88 -8.08
C ALA A 103 -4.80 23.59 -7.97
N ASP A 104 -4.41 22.37 -7.57
CA ASP A 104 -3.01 21.97 -7.30
C ASP A 104 -2.29 22.93 -6.32
N LYS A 105 -3.01 23.36 -5.28
CA LYS A 105 -2.54 24.28 -4.22
C LYS A 105 -2.71 23.66 -2.84
N THR A 106 -2.52 22.37 -2.74
CA THR A 106 -2.59 21.60 -1.50
C THR A 106 -1.22 21.14 -1.05
N PHE A 107 -1.06 20.87 0.24
CA PHE A 107 0.11 20.12 0.68
C PHE A 107 0.10 18.74 0.02
N TYR A 108 1.15 18.42 -0.74
CA TYR A 108 1.33 17.12 -1.36
C TYR A 108 2.69 16.53 -0.98
N CYS A 109 2.72 15.25 -0.64
CA CYS A 109 3.96 14.50 -0.48
C CYS A 109 3.82 13.13 -1.11
N LYS A 110 4.86 12.73 -1.84
CA LYS A 110 5.02 11.39 -2.42
C LYS A 110 6.29 10.75 -1.88
N THR A 111 6.14 9.54 -1.36
CA THR A 111 7.28 8.68 -1.01
C THR A 111 7.26 7.44 -1.88
N VAL A 112 8.46 6.95 -2.23
CA VAL A 112 8.63 5.72 -3.00
C VAL A 112 9.58 4.81 -2.25
N ARG A 113 9.06 3.67 -1.82
CA ARG A 113 9.83 2.61 -1.18
C ARG A 113 10.13 1.52 -2.20
N ARG A 114 11.42 1.25 -2.40
CA ARG A 114 11.92 0.10 -3.17
C ARG A 114 12.34 -0.98 -2.18
N ASN A 115 11.56 -2.05 -2.09
CA ASN A 115 11.82 -3.16 -1.17
C ASN A 115 12.42 -4.34 -1.95
N PRO A 116 13.65 -4.79 -1.65
CA PRO A 116 14.24 -5.94 -2.34
C PRO A 116 13.33 -7.17 -2.24
N ALA A 117 13.10 -7.83 -3.37
CA ALA A 117 12.29 -9.04 -3.45
C ALA A 117 12.76 -9.92 -4.61
N ALA A 118 12.95 -11.21 -4.35
CA ALA A 118 13.21 -12.18 -5.40
C ALA A 118 11.94 -12.45 -6.21
N LEU A 119 12.11 -12.88 -7.47
CA LEU A 119 11.00 -13.33 -8.30
C LEU A 119 10.18 -14.43 -7.60
N GLY A 120 8.85 -14.27 -7.61
CA GLY A 120 7.92 -15.18 -6.94
C GLY A 120 7.78 -14.95 -5.42
N ALA A 121 8.63 -14.13 -4.81
CA ALA A 121 8.49 -13.80 -3.38
C ALA A 121 7.33 -12.85 -3.17
N VAL A 122 6.36 -13.24 -2.35
CA VAL A 122 5.22 -12.39 -2.00
C VAL A 122 5.63 -11.22 -1.11
N THR A 123 6.63 -11.46 -0.23
CA THR A 123 7.10 -10.51 0.78
C THR A 123 8.54 -10.10 0.50
N GLY A 124 8.83 -8.80 0.54
CA GLY A 124 10.20 -8.29 0.40
C GLY A 124 10.96 -8.34 1.73
N SER A 125 12.29 -8.45 1.65
CA SER A 125 13.15 -8.79 2.80
C SER A 125 13.15 -7.74 3.92
N ALA A 126 12.89 -6.46 3.62
CA ALA A 126 12.84 -5.42 4.65
C ALA A 126 11.73 -5.64 5.69
N THR A 127 10.72 -6.45 5.37
CA THR A 127 9.59 -6.76 6.26
C THR A 127 10.05 -7.47 7.54
N TYR A 128 11.09 -8.31 7.46
CA TYR A 128 11.61 -9.01 8.63
C TYR A 128 12.25 -8.04 9.63
N VAL A 129 13.03 -7.08 9.13
CA VAL A 129 13.68 -6.06 9.97
C VAL A 129 12.64 -5.10 10.54
N SER A 130 11.64 -4.68 9.75
CA SER A 130 10.58 -3.81 10.27
C SER A 130 9.81 -4.48 11.40
N PHE A 131 9.52 -5.79 11.30
CA PHE A 131 8.87 -6.53 12.36
C PHE A 131 9.70 -6.52 13.66
N LEU A 132 11.01 -6.78 13.56
CA LEU A 132 11.90 -6.70 14.72
C LEU A 132 11.91 -5.29 15.33
N SER A 133 11.96 -4.25 14.50
CA SER A 133 11.88 -2.86 14.97
C SER A 133 10.56 -2.58 15.70
N SER A 134 9.43 -3.06 15.18
CA SER A 134 8.12 -2.93 15.85
C SER A 134 8.10 -3.62 17.21
N VAL A 135 8.69 -4.82 17.33
CA VAL A 135 8.81 -5.54 18.62
C VAL A 135 9.63 -4.74 19.63
N LEU A 136 10.76 -4.17 19.20
CA LEU A 136 11.59 -3.31 20.05
C LEU A 136 10.84 -2.03 20.48
N GLY A 137 10.03 -1.46 19.58
CA GLY A 137 9.24 -0.25 19.83
C GLY A 137 7.93 -0.46 20.60
N ALA A 138 7.48 -1.70 20.78
CA ALA A 138 6.19 -2.02 21.41
C ALA A 138 6.17 -1.82 22.93
N HIS A 139 7.34 -1.68 23.57
CA HIS A 139 7.42 -1.54 25.03
C HIS A 139 6.84 -0.19 25.52
N GLY A 140 6.11 -0.21 26.63
CA GLY A 140 5.68 1.00 27.36
C GLY A 140 4.57 1.84 26.72
N LYS A 141 3.84 1.32 25.73
CA LYS A 141 2.82 2.07 24.98
C LYS A 141 1.47 2.25 25.68
N GLY A 142 1.20 1.48 26.74
CA GLY A 142 -0.10 1.46 27.41
C GLY A 142 -1.22 0.81 26.59
N PRO A 143 -2.48 0.82 27.06
CA PRO A 143 -3.61 0.22 26.36
C PRO A 143 -3.89 0.90 25.01
N GLY A 144 -4.21 0.12 23.98
CA GLY A 144 -4.64 0.65 22.67
C GLY A 144 -3.99 -0.04 21.47
N VAL A 145 -4.36 0.41 20.27
CA VAL A 145 -3.69 0.03 19.01
C VAL A 145 -2.58 1.03 18.75
N HIS A 146 -1.36 0.51 18.64
CA HIS A 146 -0.16 1.32 18.41
C HIS A 146 0.50 0.88 17.11
N LEU A 147 0.75 1.85 16.23
CA LEU A 147 1.58 1.65 15.05
C LEU A 147 3.03 1.83 15.48
N CYS A 148 3.78 0.73 15.50
CA CYS A 148 5.15 0.63 15.99
C CYS A 148 6.13 0.32 14.87
#